data_AF-X1EV52-F1
#
_entry.id   AF-X1EV52-F1
#
_cell.length_a   1.000
_cell.length_b   1.000
_cell.length_c   1.000
_cell.angle_alpha   90.00
_cell.angle_beta   90.00
_cell.angle_gamma   90.00
#
_symmetry.space_group_name_H-M   'P 1'
#
loop_
_entity.id
_entity.type
_entity.pdbx_description
1 polymer ?
#
loop_
_entity_poly.entity_id
_entity_poly.type
_entity_poly.pdbx_seq_one_letter_code
_entity_poly.pdbx_strand_id
1 'polypeptide(L)'
;IILIAFLYLEPIISEKINLLSLSMKLILAIVVSVLLAVIGTLLFPEFAGYGVNIYAVSGGSLLGLSVGYFLEGEYVKYEPSELNSKQKVINLTVGIVLLLIFLVFIYGLITGSDILLFIQNVILSLIITLLIPFIFSKINRS
;
A
#
# COMPACT_ATOMS: atom_id res chain seq x y z
N ILE A 1 19.28 -7.48 14.37
CA ILE A 1 20.18 -7.28 13.20
C ILE A 1 19.43 -6.59 12.05
N ILE A 2 18.35 -7.17 11.52
CA ILE A 2 17.57 -6.56 10.41
C ILE A 2 17.06 -5.15 10.76
N LEU A 3 16.48 -4.97 11.94
CA LEU A 3 16.00 -3.64 12.39
C LEU A 3 17.12 -2.60 12.49
N ILE A 4 18.31 -3.02 12.91
CA ILE A 4 19.48 -2.14 12.99
C ILE A 4 19.91 -1.74 11.59
N ALA A 5 20.02 -2.69 10.67
CA ALA A 5 20.33 -2.40 9.27
C ALA A 5 19.29 -1.45 8.64
N PHE A 6 18.00 -1.65 8.92
CA PHE A 6 16.94 -0.75 8.48
C PHE A 6 17.13 0.68 9.01
N LEU A 7 17.38 0.86 10.31
CA LEU A 7 17.59 2.19 10.91
C LEU A 7 18.77 2.96 10.28
N TYR A 8 19.82 2.25 9.85
CA TYR A 8 20.96 2.88 9.18
C TYR A 8 20.73 3.12 7.68
N LEU A 9 20.03 2.22 7.00
CA LEU A 9 19.82 2.29 5.55
C LEU A 9 18.65 3.19 5.15
N GLU A 10 17.60 3.24 5.96
CA GLU A 10 16.40 4.04 5.70
C GLU A 10 16.72 5.51 5.36
N PRO A 11 17.49 6.27 6.18
CA PRO A 11 17.74 7.68 5.86
C PRO A 11 18.51 7.85 4.56
N ILE A 12 19.50 6.99 4.29
CA ILE A 12 20.33 7.03 3.09
C ILE A 12 19.49 6.72 1.83
N ILE A 13 18.61 5.72 1.92
CA ILE A 13 17.74 5.33 0.80
C ILE A 13 16.67 6.40 0.57
N SER A 14 16.06 6.92 1.64
CA SER A 14 15.02 7.96 1.59
C SER A 14 15.52 9.23 0.92
N GLU A 15 16.73 9.71 1.25
CA GLU A 15 17.35 10.86 0.57
C GLU A 15 17.45 10.65 -0.95
N LYS A 16 17.93 9.47 -1.37
CA LYS A 16 18.07 9.17 -2.80
C LYS A 16 16.73 9.03 -3.51
N ILE A 17 15.75 8.39 -2.87
CA ILE A 17 14.40 8.25 -3.44
C ILE A 17 13.75 9.62 -3.60
N ASN A 18 13.93 10.53 -2.64
CA ASN A 18 13.31 11.85 -2.68
C ASN A 18 13.78 12.71 -3.87
N LEU A 19 15.00 12.50 -4.36
CA LEU A 19 15.54 13.18 -5.54
C LEU A 19 14.95 12.68 -6.88
N LEU A 20 14.26 11.54 -6.88
CA LEU A 20 13.67 10.98 -8.09
C LEU A 20 12.36 11.69 -8.47
N SER A 21 12.09 11.78 -9.77
CA SER A 21 10.77 12.20 -10.26
C SER A 21 9.70 11.19 -9.89
N LEU A 22 8.44 11.63 -9.80
CA LEU A 22 7.30 10.75 -9.50
C LEU A 22 7.26 9.52 -10.42
N SER A 23 7.45 9.71 -11.72
CA SER A 23 7.46 8.60 -12.69
C SER A 23 8.53 7.56 -12.36
N MET A 24 9.73 7.98 -11.96
CA MET A 24 10.80 7.07 -11.56
C MET A 24 10.48 6.34 -10.25
N LYS A 25 9.89 7.05 -9.26
CA LYS A 25 9.42 6.44 -8.01
C LYS A 25 8.38 5.36 -8.27
N LEU A 26 7.43 5.60 -9.16
CA LEU A 26 6.40 4.64 -9.55
C LEU A 26 6.98 3.43 -10.30
N ILE A 27 7.90 3.64 -11.24
CA ILE A 27 8.58 2.54 -11.93
C ILE A 27 9.34 1.68 -10.92
N LEU A 28 10.07 2.30 -9.99
CA LEU A 28 10.81 1.57 -8.96
C LEU A 28 9.87 0.77 -8.05
N ALA A 29 8.77 1.37 -7.61
CA ALA A 29 7.73 0.71 -6.80
C ALA A 29 7.18 -0.55 -7.51
N ILE A 30 6.84 -0.43 -8.79
CA ILE A 30 6.35 -1.55 -9.61
C ILE A 30 7.42 -2.64 -9.73
N VAL A 31 8.62 -2.27 -10.18
CA VAL A 31 9.68 -3.24 -10.46
C VAL A 31 10.10 -3.98 -9.20
N VAL A 32 10.35 -3.28 -8.10
CA VAL A 32 10.77 -3.90 -6.83
C VAL A 32 9.70 -4.84 -6.30
N SER A 33 8.44 -4.40 -6.28
CA SER A 33 7.34 -5.21 -5.74
C SER A 33 7.06 -6.46 -6.56
N VAL A 34 7.08 -6.35 -7.90
CA VAL A 34 6.89 -7.49 -8.80
C VAL A 34 8.07 -8.45 -8.72
N LEU A 35 9.32 -7.94 -8.71
CA LEU A 35 10.50 -8.80 -8.58
C LEU A 35 10.50 -9.56 -7.26
N LEU A 36 10.18 -8.91 -6.15
CA LEU A 36 10.09 -9.58 -4.84
C LEU A 36 8.99 -10.64 -4.82
N ALA A 37 7.83 -10.37 -5.40
CA ALA A 37 6.75 -11.34 -5.50
C ALA A 37 7.15 -12.56 -6.33
N VAL A 38 7.74 -12.34 -7.51
CA VAL A 38 8.17 -13.40 -8.43
C VAL A 38 9.32 -14.22 -7.83
N ILE A 39 10.37 -13.56 -7.36
CA ILE A 39 11.53 -14.23 -6.74
C ILE A 39 11.09 -15.01 -5.51
N GLY A 40 10.29 -14.40 -4.64
CA GLY A 40 9.77 -15.07 -3.44
C GLY A 40 8.95 -16.32 -3.78
N THR A 41 8.04 -16.20 -4.75
CA THR A 41 7.21 -17.32 -5.21
C THR A 41 8.05 -18.46 -5.82
N LEU A 42 9.06 -18.12 -6.63
CA LEU A 42 9.88 -19.12 -7.33
C LEU A 42 10.90 -19.80 -6.41
N LEU A 43 11.54 -19.05 -5.51
CA LEU A 43 12.56 -19.58 -4.61
C LEU A 43 11.97 -20.34 -3.42
N PHE A 44 10.74 -19.99 -3.01
CA PHE A 44 10.10 -20.55 -1.83
C PHE A 44 8.69 -21.07 -2.15
N PRO A 45 8.57 -22.04 -3.09
CA PRO A 45 7.27 -22.56 -3.55
C PRO A 45 6.50 -23.28 -2.45
N GLU A 46 7.18 -23.75 -1.40
CA GLU A 46 6.59 -24.40 -0.22
C GLU A 46 5.58 -23.48 0.48
N PHE A 47 5.82 -22.16 0.48
CA PHE A 47 4.91 -21.16 1.06
C PHE A 47 3.77 -20.77 0.11
N ALA A 48 3.78 -21.25 -1.13
CA ALA A 48 2.64 -21.20 -2.04
C ALA A 48 1.78 -22.48 -1.98
N GLY A 49 2.36 -23.61 -1.58
CA GLY A 49 1.72 -24.93 -1.60
C GLY A 49 0.66 -25.19 -0.52
N TYR A 50 0.63 -24.42 0.57
CA TYR A 50 -0.29 -24.65 1.70
C TYR A 50 -1.54 -23.74 1.73
N GLY A 51 -1.83 -23.05 0.63
CA GLY A 51 -3.06 -22.26 0.49
C GLY A 51 -2.83 -20.90 -0.16
N VAL A 52 -2.39 -19.91 0.61
CA VAL A 52 -2.21 -18.53 0.15
C VAL A 52 -0.73 -18.26 -0.10
N ASN A 53 -0.36 -17.91 -1.33
CA ASN A 53 0.99 -17.46 -1.65
C ASN A 53 1.28 -16.11 -0.99
N ILE A 54 2.04 -16.15 0.11
CA ILE A 54 2.36 -14.97 0.92
C ILE A 54 3.16 -13.92 0.15
N TYR A 55 3.93 -14.32 -0.86
CA TYR A 55 4.76 -13.42 -1.66
C TYR A 55 3.91 -12.68 -2.69
N ALA A 56 2.90 -13.33 -3.24
CA ALA A 56 1.89 -12.67 -4.08
C ALA A 56 1.11 -11.63 -3.26
N VAL A 57 0.67 -11.98 -2.05
CA VAL A 57 -0.02 -11.06 -1.13
C VAL A 57 0.88 -9.88 -0.77
N SER A 58 2.07 -10.17 -0.22
CA SER A 58 2.98 -9.13 0.28
C SER A 58 3.50 -8.22 -0.84
N GLY A 59 3.80 -8.79 -2.01
CA GLY A 59 4.24 -8.01 -3.17
C GLY A 59 3.12 -7.13 -3.73
N GLY A 60 1.89 -7.66 -3.78
CA GLY A 60 0.73 -6.87 -4.17
C GLY A 60 0.48 -5.71 -3.19
N SER A 61 0.54 -6.00 -1.89
CA SER A 61 0.42 -4.98 -0.86
C SER A 61 1.51 -3.93 -0.95
N LEU A 62 2.77 -4.34 -1.08
CA LEU A 62 3.90 -3.43 -1.21
C LEU A 62 3.74 -2.50 -2.41
N LEU A 63 3.29 -3.02 -3.55
CA LEU A 63 3.03 -2.23 -4.74
C LEU A 63 1.94 -1.19 -4.48
N GLY A 64 0.79 -1.62 -3.95
CA GLY A 64 -0.32 -0.71 -3.72
C GLY A 64 0.00 0.35 -2.67
N LEU A 65 0.69 -0.02 -1.58
CA LEU A 65 1.14 0.91 -0.54
C LEU A 65 2.12 1.94 -1.10
N SER A 66 3.14 1.49 -1.85
CA SER A 66 4.18 2.39 -2.36
C SER A 66 3.65 3.34 -3.43
N VAL A 67 2.90 2.82 -4.41
CA VAL A 67 2.26 3.66 -5.44
C VAL A 67 1.25 4.61 -4.80
N GLY A 68 0.40 4.12 -3.91
CA GLY A 68 -0.60 4.93 -3.24
C GLY A 68 0.04 6.03 -2.40
N TYR A 69 1.09 5.74 -1.64
CA TYR A 69 1.85 6.72 -0.87
C TYR A 69 2.44 7.83 -1.76
N PHE A 70 3.08 7.48 -2.88
CA PHE A 70 3.64 8.48 -3.78
C PHE A 70 2.58 9.34 -4.46
N LEU A 71 1.46 8.75 -4.87
CA LEU A 71 0.35 9.50 -5.48
C LEU A 71 -0.39 10.37 -4.47
N GLU A 72 -0.55 9.89 -3.23
CA GLU A 72 -1.18 10.64 -2.15
C GLU A 72 -0.36 11.88 -1.83
N GLY A 73 0.95 11.74 -1.63
CA GLY A 73 1.83 12.87 -1.36
C GLY A 73 1.90 13.89 -2.51
N GLU A 74 1.76 13.46 -3.76
CA GLU A 74 1.78 14.39 -4.90
C GLU A 74 0.43 15.09 -5.13
N TYR A 75 -0.69 14.36 -5.09
CA TYR A 75 -1.98 14.84 -5.58
C TYR A 75 -3.03 15.09 -4.50
N VAL A 76 -2.97 14.36 -3.39
CA VAL A 76 -3.98 14.44 -2.32
C VAL A 76 -3.50 15.37 -1.20
N LYS A 77 -2.25 15.21 -0.76
CA LYS A 77 -1.60 16.00 0.29
C LYS A 77 -2.47 16.08 1.55
N TYR A 78 -2.94 14.94 2.00
CA TYR A 78 -3.75 14.84 3.21
C TYR A 78 -2.86 15.04 4.43
N GLU A 79 -3.11 16.11 5.20
CA GLU A 79 -2.39 16.38 6.45
C GLU A 79 -3.29 16.12 7.68
N PRO A 80 -3.16 14.97 8.36
CA PRO A 80 -3.95 14.68 9.55
C PRO A 80 -3.61 15.56 10.75
N SER A 81 -2.44 16.22 10.75
CA SER A 81 -1.95 17.12 11.80
C SER A 81 -2.83 18.35 11.96
N GLU A 82 -3.40 18.85 10.87
CA GLU A 82 -4.25 20.04 10.85
C GLU A 82 -5.63 19.80 11.49
N LEU A 83 -5.99 18.54 11.73
CA LEU A 83 -7.32 18.17 12.22
C LEU A 83 -7.49 18.34 13.72
N ASN A 84 -8.65 18.86 14.11
CA ASN A 84 -9.08 18.83 15.49
C ASN A 84 -9.43 17.40 15.94
N SER A 85 -9.48 17.17 17.26
CA SER A 85 -9.73 15.83 17.81
C SER A 85 -11.08 15.23 17.38
N LYS A 86 -12.12 16.05 17.15
CA LYS A 86 -13.43 15.56 16.70
C LYS A 86 -13.36 15.07 15.24
N GLN A 87 -12.73 15.81 14.35
CA GLN A 87 -12.51 15.44 12.95
C GLN A 87 -11.65 14.18 12.83
N LYS A 88 -10.61 14.05 13.66
CA LYS A 88 -9.79 12.82 13.71
C LYS A 88 -10.64 11.59 14.03
N VAL A 89 -11.55 11.68 15.01
CA VAL A 89 -12.45 10.57 15.37
C VAL A 89 -13.47 10.26 14.26
N ILE A 90 -14.02 11.29 13.61
CA ILE A 90 -14.93 11.10 12.47
C ILE A 90 -14.21 10.40 11.32
N ASN A 91 -13.03 10.90 10.93
CA ASN A 91 -12.24 10.33 9.84
C ASN A 91 -11.83 8.89 10.17
N LEU A 92 -11.39 8.61 11.40
CA LEU A 92 -11.09 7.24 11.82
C LEU A 92 -12.31 6.31 11.65
N THR A 93 -13.48 6.74 12.11
CA THR A 93 -14.72 5.95 12.03
C THR A 93 -15.11 5.69 10.57
N VAL A 94 -15.13 6.74 9.74
CA VAL A 94 -15.42 6.63 8.31
C VAL A 94 -14.40 5.73 7.61
N GLY A 95 -13.12 5.86 7.94
CA GLY A 95 -12.04 5.04 7.40
C GLY A 95 -12.22 3.56 7.70
N ILE A 96 -12.53 3.22 8.95
CA ILE A 96 -12.79 1.82 9.35
C ILE A 96 -14.01 1.26 8.60
N VAL A 97 -15.11 2.02 8.52
CA VAL A 97 -16.31 1.58 7.81
C VAL A 97 -16.01 1.35 6.33
N LEU A 98 -15.34 2.29 5.66
CA LEU A 98 -14.94 2.14 4.26
C LEU A 98 -14.00 0.95 4.06
N LEU A 99 -13.01 0.79 4.93
CA LEU A 99 -12.08 -0.33 4.87
C LEU A 99 -12.83 -1.67 4.94
N LEU A 100 -13.77 -1.82 5.86
CA LEU A 100 -14.57 -3.04 6.00
C LEU A 100 -15.42 -3.29 4.75
N ILE A 101 -16.04 -2.26 4.19
CA ILE A 101 -16.82 -2.37 2.95
C ILE A 101 -15.94 -2.85 1.80
N PHE A 102 -14.77 -2.21 1.61
CA PHE A 102 -13.84 -2.57 0.54
C PHE A 102 -13.24 -3.96 0.73
N LEU A 103 -12.94 -4.34 1.97
CA LEU A 103 -12.43 -5.66 2.29
C LEU A 103 -13.44 -6.73 1.91
N VAL A 104 -14.70 -6.61 2.36
CA VAL A 104 -15.76 -7.56 2.01
C VAL A 104 -15.97 -7.64 0.51
N PHE A 105 -16.02 -6.49 -0.17
CA PHE A 105 -16.27 -6.43 -1.61
C PHE A 105 -15.12 -7.04 -2.43
N ILE A 106 -13.89 -6.69 -2.12
CA ILE A 106 -12.71 -7.16 -2.85
C ILE A 106 -12.43 -8.63 -2.58
N TYR A 107 -12.57 -9.10 -1.33
CA TYR A 107 -12.45 -10.53 -1.02
C TYR A 107 -13.60 -11.37 -1.55
N GLY A 108 -14.78 -10.77 -1.76
CA GLY A 108 -15.90 -11.44 -2.43
C GLY A 108 -15.74 -11.54 -3.95
N LEU A 109 -15.09 -10.57 -4.60
CA LEU A 109 -15.01 -10.49 -6.07
C LEU A 109 -13.74 -11.06 -6.68
N ILE A 110 -12.59 -10.87 -6.04
CA ILE A 110 -11.29 -11.20 -6.61
C ILE A 110 -10.72 -12.37 -5.81
N THR A 111 -10.96 -13.59 -6.29
CA THR A 111 -10.45 -14.82 -5.66
C THR A 111 -9.86 -15.73 -6.72
N GLY A 112 -8.93 -16.61 -6.33
CA GLY A 112 -8.34 -17.60 -7.23
C GLY A 112 -6.82 -17.55 -7.24
N SER A 113 -6.23 -17.40 -8.42
CA SER A 113 -4.80 -17.57 -8.67
C SER A 113 -3.91 -16.58 -7.93
N ASP A 114 -2.62 -16.89 -7.82
CA ASP A 114 -1.60 -16.01 -7.22
C ASP A 114 -1.58 -14.61 -7.86
N ILE A 115 -1.82 -14.51 -9.17
CA ILE A 115 -1.91 -13.23 -9.87
C ILE A 115 -3.13 -12.44 -9.38
N LEU A 116 -4.27 -13.10 -9.19
CA LEU A 116 -5.47 -12.46 -8.65
C LEU A 116 -5.26 -12.05 -7.20
N LEU A 117 -4.62 -12.88 -6.37
CA LEU A 117 -4.23 -12.51 -5.00
C LEU A 117 -3.29 -11.29 -4.99
N PHE A 118 -2.33 -11.24 -5.90
CA PHE A 118 -1.46 -10.07 -6.06
C PHE A 118 -2.28 -8.82 -6.38
N ILE A 119 -3.09 -8.86 -7.45
CA ILE A 119 -3.92 -7.72 -7.89
C ILE A 119 -4.88 -7.28 -6.78
N GLN A 120 -5.52 -8.24 -6.11
CA GLN A 120 -6.41 -7.99 -4.99
C GLN A 120 -5.74 -7.13 -3.90
N ASN A 121 -4.52 -7.51 -3.52
CA ASN A 121 -3.76 -6.83 -2.48
C ASN A 121 -3.19 -5.48 -2.93
N VAL A 122 -2.91 -5.31 -4.23
CA VAL A 122 -2.61 -3.99 -4.83
C VAL A 122 -3.79 -3.05 -4.63
N ILE A 123 -4.99 -3.47 -5.03
CA ILE A 123 -6.18 -2.63 -4.98
C ILE A 123 -6.53 -2.27 -3.53
N LEU A 124 -6.54 -3.25 -2.61
CA LEU A 124 -6.79 -3.00 -1.20
C LEU A 124 -5.82 -1.98 -0.60
N SER A 125 -4.53 -2.14 -0.89
CA SER A 125 -3.52 -1.25 -0.37
C SER A 125 -3.63 0.16 -0.96
N LEU A 126 -3.90 0.28 -2.28
CA LEU A 126 -4.19 1.57 -2.91
C LEU A 126 -5.39 2.28 -2.29
N ILE A 127 -6.45 1.54 -1.97
CA ILE A 127 -7.62 2.11 -1.29
C ILE A 127 -7.21 2.73 0.05
N ILE A 128 -6.43 2.00 0.84
CA ILE A 128 -5.96 2.45 2.15
C ILE A 128 -5.08 3.69 2.04
N THR A 129 -4.12 3.68 1.12
CA THR A 129 -3.09 4.74 1.05
C THR A 129 -3.44 5.91 0.14
N LEU A 130 -4.46 5.80 -0.72
CA LEU A 130 -4.83 6.86 -1.66
C LEU A 130 -6.30 7.23 -1.56
N LEU A 131 -7.21 6.26 -1.72
CA LEU A 131 -8.65 6.54 -1.79
C LEU A 131 -9.20 7.08 -0.47
N ILE A 132 -8.86 6.44 0.65
CA ILE A 132 -9.32 6.86 1.97
C ILE A 132 -8.78 8.26 2.33
N PRO A 133 -7.46 8.55 2.21
CA PRO A 133 -6.94 9.92 2.37
C PRO A 133 -7.61 10.93 1.44
N PHE A 134 -7.89 10.55 0.18
CA PHE A 134 -8.61 11.41 -0.75
C PHE A 134 -10.01 11.76 -0.25
N ILE A 135 -10.77 10.78 0.24
CA ILE A 135 -12.09 11.02 0.82
C ILE A 135 -12.00 11.94 2.04
N PHE A 136 -11.05 11.70 2.94
CA PHE A 136 -10.85 12.56 4.10
C PHE A 136 -10.47 14.00 3.73
N SER A 137 -9.64 14.18 2.70
CA SER A 137 -9.27 15.51 2.21
C SER A 137 -10.48 16.33 1.77
N LYS A 138 -11.54 15.66 1.29
CA LYS A 138 -12.80 16.29 0.89
C LYS A 138 -13.70 16.58 2.08
N ILE A 139 -13.80 15.65 3.03
CA ILE A 139 -14.57 15.86 4.27
C ILE A 139 -14.04 17.06 5.06
N ASN A 140 -12.73 17.22 5.12
CA ASN A 140 -12.09 18.28 5.92
C ASN A 140 -12.21 19.69 5.32
N ARG A 141 -12.43 19.79 4.00
CA ARG A 141 -12.57 21.07 3.28
C ARG A 141 -14.04 21.51 3.09
N SER A 142 -14.99 20.75 3.63
CA SER A 142 -16.41 21.12 3.74
C SER A 142 -16.73 21.63 5.14
#